data_AF-A0A6N6T9B1-F1
#
_entry.id   AF-A0A6N6T9B1-F1
#
_cell.length_a   1.000
_cell.length_b   1.000
_cell.length_c   1.000
_cell.angle_alpha   90.00
_cell.angle_beta   90.00
_cell.angle_gamma   90.00
#
_symmetry.space_group_name_H-M   'P 1'
#
loop_
_entity.id
_entity.type
_entity.pdbx_description
1 polymer ?
#
loop_
_entity_poly.entity_id
_entity_poly.type
_entity_poly.pdbx_seq_one_letter_code
_entity_poly.pdbx_strand_id
1 'polypeptide(L)'
;MMLNPDDMLIDAHVHVVPPGLPGLHGFPAVLDGAVATVAATVRADMAVSGTAQALAMGVLSDDPDDPLGVAATLRIADQVPGLHAIGVADPRRNEPEPLDRVEHQLRQGRIKGLKAYLGYLPHGPASPGYAPYYRLAARSQIPVIFHSGDTYAASAKLQYAHPLLIDEVAVDYPDTHFVIAHCGCPWFVDAAEVIYKNANVWADRSGLFVGDAAAFAALAARALAPDGRTAARGAGVYRTAGPVPVRQRLAAGPDGGVPGVSRPAAGRSRVAGAPGRQRPRAVSAVRERPA
;
A
#
# COMPACT_ATOMS: atom_id res chain seq x y z
N MET A 1 29.17 22.90 -6.20
CA MET A 1 29.32 22.35 -4.83
C MET A 1 28.68 20.97 -4.90
N MET A 2 29.47 19.89 -4.87
CA MET A 2 28.90 18.54 -4.87
C MET A 2 28.32 18.27 -3.48
N LEU A 3 27.02 17.95 -3.41
CA LEU A 3 26.40 17.50 -2.17
C LEU A 3 27.08 16.21 -1.71
N ASN A 4 27.33 16.09 -0.41
CA ASN A 4 27.82 14.84 0.19
C ASN A 4 26.77 13.75 -0.05
N PRO A 5 27.13 12.54 -0.53
CA PRO A 5 26.16 11.46 -0.75
C PRO A 5 25.32 11.12 0.48
N ASP A 6 25.87 11.33 1.68
CA ASP A 6 25.19 11.08 2.96
C ASP A 6 24.13 12.15 3.32
N ASP A 7 24.13 13.31 2.65
CA ASP A 7 23.15 14.38 2.83
C ASP A 7 22.03 14.36 1.76
N MET A 8 22.02 13.35 0.89
CA MET A 8 21.05 13.25 -0.21
C MET A 8 19.72 12.66 0.27
N LEU A 9 18.67 13.47 0.29
CA LEU A 9 17.30 13.00 0.51
C LEU A 9 16.73 12.39 -0.78
N ILE A 10 16.31 11.12 -0.70
CA ILE A 10 15.56 10.44 -1.76
C ILE A 10 14.12 10.25 -1.28
N ASP A 11 13.16 10.76 -2.04
CA ASP A 11 11.75 10.45 -1.83
C ASP A 11 11.38 9.20 -2.65
N ALA A 12 11.15 8.08 -1.97
CA ALA A 12 10.89 6.80 -2.61
C ALA A 12 9.43 6.62 -3.08
N HIS A 13 8.52 7.55 -2.77
CA HIS A 13 7.11 7.42 -3.17
C HIS A 13 6.44 8.78 -3.33
N VAL A 14 6.37 9.25 -4.57
CA VAL A 14 5.55 10.41 -4.96
C VAL A 14 4.53 10.06 -6.02
N HIS A 15 3.41 10.77 -6.04
CA HIS A 15 2.44 10.74 -7.14
C HIS A 15 2.48 12.08 -7.86
N VAL A 16 2.81 12.04 -9.15
CA VAL A 16 2.81 13.22 -10.05
C VAL A 16 1.69 13.13 -11.10
N VAL A 17 0.95 12.03 -11.08
CA VAL A 17 -0.26 11.78 -11.85
C VAL A 17 -1.26 11.08 -10.95
N PRO A 18 -2.58 11.20 -11.20
CA PRO A 18 -3.57 10.38 -10.52
C PRO A 18 -3.27 8.90 -10.78
N PRO A 19 -3.28 8.03 -9.76
CA PRO A 19 -2.86 6.63 -9.90
C PRO A 19 -3.88 5.74 -10.62
N GLY A 20 -5.09 6.24 -10.93
CA GLY A 20 -6.10 5.49 -11.68
C GLY A 20 -6.67 4.26 -10.96
N LEU A 21 -6.51 4.18 -9.62
CA LEU A 21 -6.91 3.02 -8.84
C LEU A 21 -8.43 3.00 -8.56
N PRO A 22 -9.07 1.81 -8.57
CA PRO A 22 -10.50 1.69 -8.27
C PRO A 22 -10.89 2.24 -6.90
N GLY A 23 -11.92 3.09 -6.85
CA GLY A 23 -12.48 3.65 -5.61
C GLY A 23 -11.61 4.69 -4.90
N LEU A 24 -10.49 5.09 -5.51
CA LEU A 24 -9.61 6.12 -4.96
C LEU A 24 -9.89 7.47 -5.65
N HIS A 25 -10.20 8.48 -4.84
CA HIS A 25 -10.62 9.81 -5.30
C HIS A 25 -10.00 10.91 -4.42
N GLY A 26 -10.07 12.17 -4.88
CA GLY A 26 -9.71 13.33 -4.05
C GLY A 26 -8.23 13.72 -4.08
N PHE A 27 -7.57 13.51 -5.22
CA PHE A 27 -6.19 13.97 -5.41
C PHE A 27 -6.11 15.49 -5.59
N PRO A 28 -4.96 16.11 -5.28
CA PRO A 28 -4.74 17.53 -5.54
C PRO A 28 -4.98 17.85 -7.02
N ALA A 29 -5.78 18.88 -7.30
CA ALA A 29 -6.16 19.27 -8.66
C ALA A 29 -4.95 19.59 -9.57
N VAL A 30 -3.80 19.91 -8.98
CA VAL A 30 -2.55 20.10 -9.74
C VAL A 30 -2.15 18.86 -10.53
N LEU A 31 -2.43 17.64 -10.02
CA LEU A 31 -2.06 16.39 -10.69
C LEU A 31 -2.84 16.14 -11.99
N ASP A 32 -4.03 16.75 -12.13
CA ASP A 32 -4.82 16.75 -13.36
C ASP A 32 -4.42 17.88 -14.33
N GLY A 33 -3.44 18.71 -13.92
CA GLY A 33 -3.00 19.88 -14.67
C GLY A 33 -2.12 19.56 -15.87
N ALA A 34 -1.74 20.61 -16.60
CA ALA A 34 -0.76 20.51 -17.68
C ALA A 34 0.59 20.02 -17.14
N VAL A 35 1.31 19.21 -17.95
CA VAL A 35 2.63 18.65 -17.60
C VAL A 35 3.59 19.71 -17.05
N ALA A 36 3.64 20.89 -17.68
CA ALA A 36 4.51 21.99 -17.25
C ALA A 36 4.16 22.53 -15.85
N THR A 37 2.86 22.57 -15.52
CA THR A 37 2.37 22.99 -14.20
C THR A 37 2.78 21.98 -13.13
N VAL A 38 2.51 20.69 -13.37
CA VAL A 38 2.92 19.62 -12.45
C VAL A 38 4.44 19.63 -12.25
N ALA A 39 5.21 19.70 -13.34
CA ALA A 39 6.66 19.72 -13.27
C ALA A 39 7.20 20.94 -12.48
N ALA A 40 6.58 22.11 -12.63
CA ALA A 40 6.94 23.29 -11.86
C ALA A 40 6.66 23.12 -10.36
N THR A 41 5.52 22.54 -10.00
CA THR A 41 5.18 22.21 -8.60
C THR A 41 6.15 21.21 -8.02
N VAL A 42 6.44 20.10 -8.72
CA VAL A 42 7.38 19.08 -8.22
C VAL A 42 8.79 19.65 -8.02
N ARG A 43 9.29 20.50 -8.95
CA ARG A 43 10.59 21.17 -8.77
C ARG A 43 10.60 22.08 -7.53
N ALA A 44 9.51 22.81 -7.30
CA ALA A 44 9.39 23.68 -6.14
C ALA A 44 9.39 22.86 -4.84
N ASP A 45 8.60 21.78 -4.79
CA ASP A 45 8.52 20.88 -3.63
C ASP A 45 9.87 20.22 -3.33
N MET A 46 10.54 19.68 -4.35
CA MET A 46 11.89 19.09 -4.21
C MET A 46 12.92 20.10 -3.72
N ALA A 47 12.86 21.35 -4.20
CA ALA A 47 13.76 22.41 -3.75
C ALA A 47 13.51 22.81 -2.29
N VAL A 48 12.24 22.89 -1.87
CA VAL A 48 11.86 23.22 -0.49
C VAL A 48 12.21 22.10 0.48
N SER A 49 12.01 20.83 0.09
CA SER A 49 12.31 19.68 0.93
C SER A 49 13.79 19.31 0.96
N GLY A 50 14.59 19.82 0.02
CA GLY A 50 15.97 19.35 -0.21
C GLY A 50 16.02 17.94 -0.83
N THR A 51 14.91 17.47 -1.42
CA THR A 51 14.86 16.17 -2.10
C THR A 51 15.72 16.21 -3.37
N ALA A 52 16.79 15.41 -3.38
CA ALA A 52 17.69 15.31 -4.52
C ALA A 52 17.14 14.39 -5.60
N GLN A 53 16.45 13.32 -5.22
CA GLN A 53 15.86 12.33 -6.13
C GLN A 53 14.45 11.95 -5.67
N ALA A 54 13.53 11.73 -6.60
CA ALA A 54 12.18 11.31 -6.29
C ALA A 54 11.71 10.18 -7.24
N LEU A 55 11.00 9.20 -6.68
CA LEU A 55 10.44 8.05 -7.41
C LEU A 55 8.94 8.25 -7.60
N ALA A 56 8.56 8.60 -8.83
CA ALA A 56 7.21 8.94 -9.22
C ALA A 56 6.44 7.73 -9.75
N MET A 57 5.33 7.41 -9.08
CA MET A 57 4.46 6.30 -9.44
C MET A 57 3.74 6.56 -10.77
N GLY A 58 3.64 5.53 -11.60
CA GLY A 58 2.77 5.49 -12.76
C GLY A 58 1.29 5.35 -12.41
N VAL A 59 0.47 5.33 -13.46
CA VAL A 59 -0.98 5.17 -13.40
C VAL A 59 -1.37 3.74 -13.74
N LEU A 60 -2.41 3.19 -13.11
CA LEU A 60 -3.00 1.94 -13.59
C LEU A 60 -3.62 2.18 -14.97
N SER A 61 -2.98 1.63 -16.01
CA SER A 61 -3.30 1.93 -17.40
C SER A 61 -4.09 0.80 -18.08
N ASP A 62 -5.10 1.19 -18.86
CA ASP A 62 -5.79 0.29 -19.80
C ASP A 62 -5.17 0.35 -21.20
N ASP A 63 -4.19 1.23 -21.44
CA ASP A 63 -3.47 1.34 -22.71
C ASP A 63 -2.57 0.10 -22.96
N PRO A 64 -2.74 -0.64 -24.08
CA PRO A 64 -1.85 -1.75 -24.41
C PRO A 64 -0.40 -1.31 -24.70
N ASP A 65 -0.19 -0.08 -25.20
CA ASP A 65 1.12 0.47 -25.58
C ASP A 65 1.85 1.12 -24.39
N ASP A 66 1.12 1.40 -23.30
CA ASP A 66 1.70 1.82 -22.02
C ASP A 66 1.33 0.88 -20.87
N PRO A 67 1.79 -0.40 -20.90
CA PRO A 67 1.39 -1.41 -19.94
C PRO A 67 1.88 -1.13 -18.51
N LEU A 68 2.94 -0.33 -18.33
CA LEU A 68 3.39 0.13 -17.01
C LEU A 68 2.78 1.48 -16.60
N GLY A 69 2.00 2.12 -17.46
CA GLY A 69 1.33 3.40 -17.19
C GLY A 69 2.30 4.53 -16.84
N VAL A 70 3.44 4.60 -17.52
CA VAL A 70 4.50 5.56 -17.22
C VAL A 70 4.56 6.73 -18.19
N ALA A 71 3.81 6.72 -19.29
CA ALA A 71 3.96 7.72 -20.36
C ALA A 71 3.71 9.17 -19.88
N ALA A 72 2.72 9.39 -19.01
CA ALA A 72 2.48 10.70 -18.41
C ALA A 72 3.57 11.08 -17.39
N THR A 73 3.97 10.15 -16.53
CA THR A 73 5.03 10.35 -15.54
C THR A 73 6.37 10.67 -16.19
N LEU A 74 6.73 9.99 -17.29
CA LEU A 74 7.95 10.25 -18.04
C LEU A 74 7.98 11.65 -18.67
N ARG A 75 6.84 12.12 -19.22
CA ARG A 75 6.73 13.50 -19.75
C ARG A 75 6.97 14.57 -18.68
N ILE A 76 6.58 14.28 -17.44
CA ILE A 76 6.86 15.16 -16.29
C ILE A 76 8.34 15.04 -15.90
N ALA A 77 8.86 13.83 -15.77
CA ALA A 77 10.26 13.57 -15.43
C ALA A 77 11.26 14.21 -16.40
N ASP A 78 10.93 14.29 -17.68
CA ASP A 78 11.74 14.99 -18.70
C ASP A 78 11.91 16.49 -18.42
N GLN A 79 11.09 17.07 -17.54
CA GLN A 79 11.15 18.47 -17.12
C GLN A 79 11.62 18.63 -15.66
N VAL A 80 11.88 17.55 -14.93
CA VAL A 80 12.21 17.58 -13.51
C VAL A 80 13.48 16.76 -13.25
N PRO A 81 14.66 17.39 -13.20
CA PRO A 81 15.91 16.70 -12.87
C PRO A 81 15.80 15.96 -11.54
N GLY A 82 16.17 14.66 -11.53
CA GLY A 82 16.10 13.81 -10.34
C GLY A 82 14.76 13.12 -10.12
N LEU A 83 13.74 13.36 -10.94
CA LEU A 83 12.49 12.62 -10.93
C LEU A 83 12.60 11.36 -11.81
N HIS A 84 12.22 10.20 -11.28
CA HIS A 84 12.29 8.91 -11.98
C HIS A 84 10.94 8.22 -12.00
N ALA A 85 10.63 7.51 -13.09
CA ALA A 85 9.36 6.80 -13.21
C ALA A 85 9.41 5.39 -12.57
N ILE A 86 8.33 5.03 -11.88
CA ILE A 86 8.04 3.70 -11.36
C ILE A 86 6.83 3.15 -12.10
N GLY A 87 7.00 2.00 -12.75
CA GLY A 87 5.94 1.36 -13.52
C GLY A 87 4.92 0.64 -12.65
N VAL A 88 3.67 0.52 -13.08
CA VAL A 88 2.65 -0.26 -12.37
C VAL A 88 2.77 -1.73 -12.75
N ALA A 89 2.95 -2.61 -11.77
CA ALA A 89 2.80 -4.04 -11.96
C ALA A 89 1.31 -4.39 -11.84
N ASP A 90 0.64 -4.61 -12.98
CA ASP A 90 -0.76 -5.03 -13.02
C ASP A 90 -0.85 -6.57 -13.07
N PRO A 91 -1.28 -7.25 -11.98
CA PRO A 91 -1.34 -8.71 -11.94
C PRO A 91 -2.37 -9.30 -12.93
N ARG A 92 -3.23 -8.47 -13.53
CA ARG A 92 -4.19 -8.87 -14.57
C ARG A 92 -3.55 -8.92 -15.96
N ARG A 93 -2.37 -8.30 -16.14
CA ARG A 93 -1.58 -8.26 -17.39
C ARG A 93 -0.40 -9.23 -17.30
N ASN A 94 -0.71 -10.51 -17.17
CA ASN A 94 0.26 -11.58 -16.94
C ASN A 94 0.36 -12.58 -18.11
N GLU A 95 -0.29 -12.28 -19.23
CA GLU A 95 -0.18 -13.04 -20.48
C GLU A 95 1.12 -12.67 -21.24
N PRO A 96 1.65 -13.55 -22.12
CA PRO A 96 2.92 -13.33 -22.81
C PRO A 96 3.00 -12.01 -23.58
N GLU A 97 1.97 -11.66 -24.35
CA GLU A 97 1.99 -10.49 -25.25
C GLU A 97 2.03 -9.15 -24.49
N PRO A 98 1.21 -8.90 -23.45
CA PRO A 98 1.42 -7.75 -22.56
C PRO A 98 2.78 -7.73 -21.86
N LEU A 99 3.28 -8.89 -21.42
CA LEU A 99 4.57 -8.98 -20.72
C LEU A 99 5.77 -8.69 -21.63
N ASP A 100 5.70 -9.03 -22.92
CA ASP A 100 6.72 -8.67 -23.90
C ASP A 100 6.80 -7.14 -24.06
N ARG A 101 5.66 -6.45 -24.04
CA ARG A 101 5.62 -4.97 -24.05
C ARG A 101 6.16 -4.37 -22.75
N VAL A 102 5.86 -4.98 -21.60
CA VAL A 102 6.46 -4.59 -20.31
C VAL A 102 7.99 -4.73 -20.38
N GLU A 103 8.50 -5.87 -20.84
CA GLU A 103 9.94 -6.09 -20.97
C GLU A 103 10.58 -5.11 -21.95
N HIS A 104 9.91 -4.80 -23.06
CA HIS A 104 10.34 -3.78 -23.99
C HIS A 104 10.47 -2.40 -23.33
N GLN A 105 9.46 -1.96 -22.56
CA GLN A 105 9.52 -0.69 -21.82
C GLN A 105 10.65 -0.69 -20.78
N LEU A 106 10.85 -1.78 -20.04
CA LEU A 106 11.93 -1.90 -19.05
C LEU A 106 13.32 -1.79 -19.69
N ARG A 107 13.52 -2.41 -20.87
CA ARG A 107 14.78 -2.34 -21.63
C ARG A 107 15.17 -0.92 -22.05
N GLN A 108 14.24 0.04 -22.06
CA GLN A 108 14.54 1.45 -22.33
C GLN A 108 15.33 2.11 -21.18
N GLY A 109 15.44 1.48 -20.01
CA GLY A 109 16.28 1.93 -18.89
C GLY A 109 15.78 3.17 -18.13
N ARG A 110 14.59 3.69 -18.50
CA ARG A 110 13.98 4.88 -17.90
C ARG A 110 13.11 4.60 -16.66
N ILE A 111 12.79 3.33 -16.41
CA ILE A 111 11.94 2.89 -15.31
C ILE A 111 12.84 2.35 -14.20
N LYS A 112 12.67 2.86 -12.97
CA LYS A 112 13.57 2.59 -11.84
C LYS A 112 12.99 1.63 -10.80
N GLY A 113 11.80 1.09 -11.05
CA GLY A 113 11.12 0.14 -10.19
C GLY A 113 9.74 -0.18 -10.71
N LEU A 114 9.11 -1.17 -10.08
CA LEU A 114 7.71 -1.51 -10.29
C LEU A 114 6.92 -1.28 -9.01
N LYS A 115 5.63 -0.93 -9.11
CA LYS A 115 4.72 -0.74 -7.98
C LYS A 115 3.54 -1.70 -8.13
N ALA A 116 3.34 -2.55 -7.13
CA ALA A 116 2.16 -3.40 -7.00
C ALA A 116 1.21 -2.81 -5.96
N TYR A 117 0.00 -2.47 -6.37
CA TYR A 117 -1.01 -1.85 -5.51
C TYR A 117 -1.87 -2.89 -4.78
N LEU A 118 -1.23 -3.63 -3.87
CA LEU A 118 -1.91 -4.63 -3.03
C LEU A 118 -3.09 -4.01 -2.27
N GLY A 119 -4.17 -4.77 -2.13
CA GLY A 119 -5.40 -4.34 -1.47
C GLY A 119 -6.29 -3.48 -2.36
N TYR A 120 -5.75 -2.45 -3.03
CA TYR A 120 -6.49 -1.68 -4.05
C TYR A 120 -6.88 -2.55 -5.24
N LEU A 121 -5.93 -3.35 -5.72
CA LEU A 121 -6.22 -4.51 -6.55
C LEU A 121 -6.48 -5.71 -5.62
N PRO A 122 -7.51 -6.53 -5.86
CA PRO A 122 -7.91 -7.61 -4.96
C PRO A 122 -6.99 -8.85 -5.09
N HIS A 123 -5.67 -8.61 -5.03
CA HIS A 123 -4.59 -9.58 -5.22
C HIS A 123 -3.53 -9.37 -4.14
N GLY A 124 -3.14 -10.46 -3.47
CA GLY A 124 -1.97 -10.49 -2.59
C GLY A 124 -0.67 -10.65 -3.37
N PRO A 125 0.50 -10.49 -2.72
CA PRO A 125 1.80 -10.52 -3.39
C PRO A 125 2.11 -11.89 -4.01
N ALA A 126 1.68 -13.00 -3.40
CA ALA A 126 1.83 -14.34 -3.95
C ALA A 126 0.88 -14.68 -5.11
N SER A 127 0.03 -13.73 -5.55
CA SER A 127 -0.87 -13.97 -6.68
C SER A 127 -0.04 -14.29 -7.94
N PRO A 128 -0.39 -15.35 -8.72
CA PRO A 128 0.40 -15.77 -9.88
C PRO A 128 0.66 -14.67 -10.92
N GLY A 129 -0.26 -13.70 -11.00
CA GLY A 129 -0.13 -12.53 -11.88
C GLY A 129 1.09 -11.64 -11.60
N TYR A 130 1.64 -11.65 -10.38
CA TYR A 130 2.83 -10.86 -10.05
C TYR A 130 4.15 -11.59 -10.31
N ALA A 131 4.15 -12.93 -10.37
CA ALA A 131 5.37 -13.71 -10.55
C ALA A 131 6.19 -13.33 -11.79
N PRO A 132 5.59 -13.04 -12.97
CA PRO A 132 6.35 -12.56 -14.12
C PRO A 132 7.04 -11.21 -13.88
N TYR A 133 6.39 -10.30 -13.14
CA TYR A 133 6.95 -8.99 -12.80
C TYR A 133 8.16 -9.12 -11.87
N TYR A 134 8.14 -10.05 -10.91
CA TYR A 134 9.31 -10.31 -10.05
C TYR A 134 10.51 -10.78 -10.87
N ARG A 135 10.29 -11.73 -11.79
CA ARG A 135 11.35 -12.21 -12.69
C ARG A 135 11.87 -11.11 -13.62
N LEU A 136 10.99 -10.23 -14.11
CA LEU A 136 11.39 -9.07 -14.94
C LEU A 136 12.18 -8.05 -14.12
N ALA A 137 11.76 -7.78 -12.89
CA ALA A 137 12.42 -6.89 -11.96
C ALA A 137 13.83 -7.38 -11.61
N ALA A 138 13.99 -8.67 -11.28
CA ALA A 138 15.29 -9.29 -11.04
C ALA A 138 16.23 -9.15 -12.25
N ARG A 139 15.75 -9.51 -13.46
CA ARG A 139 16.56 -9.37 -14.70
C ARG A 139 16.93 -7.92 -15.01
N SER A 140 16.07 -6.98 -14.67
CA SER A 140 16.28 -5.54 -14.91
C SER A 140 17.02 -4.85 -13.75
N GLN A 141 17.31 -5.57 -12.66
CA GLN A 141 17.92 -5.05 -11.44
C GLN A 141 17.19 -3.83 -10.86
N ILE A 142 15.85 -3.87 -10.86
CA ILE A 142 15.00 -2.84 -10.27
C ILE A 142 14.13 -3.43 -9.15
N PRO A 143 13.79 -2.66 -8.11
CA PRO A 143 12.95 -3.15 -7.02
C PRO A 143 11.47 -3.23 -7.41
N VAL A 144 10.72 -4.04 -6.67
CA VAL A 144 9.25 -4.04 -6.66
C VAL A 144 8.76 -3.47 -5.33
N ILE A 145 8.05 -2.36 -5.43
CA ILE A 145 7.43 -1.66 -4.30
C ILE A 145 6.02 -2.22 -4.13
N PHE A 146 5.69 -2.70 -2.94
CA PHE A 146 4.34 -3.08 -2.59
C PHE A 146 3.66 -1.91 -1.87
N HIS A 147 2.44 -1.57 -2.29
CA HIS A 147 1.52 -0.92 -1.35
C HIS A 147 1.30 -1.89 -0.18
N SER A 148 1.49 -1.44 1.05
CA SER A 148 1.24 -2.25 2.24
C SER A 148 0.59 -1.41 3.31
N GLY A 149 -0.25 -2.05 4.12
CA GLY A 149 -0.94 -1.38 5.20
C GLY A 149 -2.28 -0.77 4.77
N ASP A 150 -2.56 0.39 5.35
CA ASP A 150 -3.81 1.13 5.20
C ASP A 150 -4.10 1.48 3.73
N THR A 151 -5.39 1.44 3.38
CA THR A 151 -5.88 1.71 2.03
C THR A 151 -6.98 2.75 2.10
N TYR A 152 -6.85 3.83 1.34
CA TYR A 152 -7.79 4.95 1.38
C TYR A 152 -9.12 4.66 0.70
N ALA A 153 -9.18 3.67 -0.20
CA ALA A 153 -10.40 3.32 -0.92
C ALA A 153 -11.25 2.35 -0.08
N ALA A 154 -12.52 2.68 0.15
CA ALA A 154 -13.45 1.81 0.89
C ALA A 154 -13.71 0.46 0.20
N SER A 155 -13.46 0.38 -1.11
CA SER A 155 -13.55 -0.85 -1.91
C SER A 155 -12.30 -1.72 -1.84
N ALA A 156 -11.19 -1.20 -1.31
CA ALA A 156 -9.94 -1.95 -1.20
C ALA A 156 -10.06 -3.03 -0.11
N LYS A 157 -9.33 -4.13 -0.32
CA LYS A 157 -9.36 -5.31 0.55
C LYS A 157 -8.05 -5.38 1.35
N LEU A 158 -8.07 -4.82 2.56
CA LEU A 158 -6.92 -4.72 3.47
C LEU A 158 -6.14 -6.02 3.68
N GLN A 159 -6.82 -7.17 3.69
CA GLN A 159 -6.17 -8.47 3.89
C GLN A 159 -5.01 -8.71 2.91
N TYR A 160 -5.09 -8.21 1.67
CA TYR A 160 -4.04 -8.39 0.67
C TYR A 160 -2.85 -7.45 0.85
N ALA A 161 -3.01 -6.36 1.60
CA ALA A 161 -1.97 -5.36 1.86
C ALA A 161 -1.21 -5.62 3.17
N HIS A 162 -1.52 -6.70 3.89
CA HIS A 162 -0.86 -7.03 5.14
C HIS A 162 0.63 -7.39 4.90
N PRO A 163 1.59 -6.76 5.60
CA PRO A 163 3.02 -6.90 5.29
C PRO A 163 3.56 -8.33 5.45
N LEU A 164 3.03 -9.13 6.39
CA LEU A 164 3.41 -10.56 6.52
C LEU A 164 3.26 -11.36 5.22
N LEU A 165 2.34 -11.00 4.32
CA LEU A 165 2.18 -11.71 3.05
C LEU A 165 3.40 -11.55 2.13
N ILE A 166 4.22 -10.52 2.34
CA ILE A 166 5.42 -10.25 1.54
C ILE A 166 6.54 -11.24 1.87
N ASP A 167 6.52 -11.86 3.05
CA ASP A 167 7.51 -12.86 3.46
C ASP A 167 7.59 -14.03 2.48
N GLU A 168 6.44 -14.55 2.03
CA GLU A 168 6.34 -15.68 1.11
C GLU A 168 7.09 -15.39 -0.19
N VAL A 169 6.83 -14.23 -0.81
CA VAL A 169 7.48 -13.86 -2.08
C VAL A 169 8.94 -13.43 -1.89
N ALA A 170 9.30 -12.89 -0.73
CA ALA A 170 10.69 -12.56 -0.43
C ALA A 170 11.57 -13.82 -0.39
N VAL A 171 11.04 -14.91 0.18
CA VAL A 171 11.69 -16.23 0.21
C VAL A 171 11.73 -16.89 -1.17
N ASP A 172 10.62 -16.84 -1.91
CA ASP A 172 10.50 -17.52 -3.22
C ASP A 172 11.27 -16.83 -4.35
N TYR A 173 11.52 -15.52 -4.23
CA TYR A 173 12.20 -14.70 -5.24
C TYR A 173 13.41 -13.95 -4.64
N PRO A 174 14.46 -14.66 -4.19
CA PRO A 174 15.59 -14.07 -3.48
C PRO A 174 16.41 -13.08 -4.33
N ASP A 175 16.38 -13.23 -5.66
CA ASP A 175 17.06 -12.33 -6.61
C ASP A 175 16.26 -11.03 -6.88
N THR A 176 15.05 -10.91 -6.35
CA THR A 176 14.20 -9.72 -6.47
C THR A 176 14.27 -8.90 -5.19
N HIS A 177 14.43 -7.59 -5.34
CA HIS A 177 14.39 -6.64 -4.24
C HIS A 177 12.99 -6.09 -4.04
N PHE A 178 12.49 -6.13 -2.80
CA PHE A 178 11.14 -5.70 -2.45
C PHE A 178 11.15 -4.51 -1.50
N VAL A 179 10.21 -3.58 -1.67
CA VAL A 179 10.03 -2.44 -0.77
C VAL A 179 8.61 -2.44 -0.21
N ILE A 180 8.49 -2.46 1.11
CA ILE A 180 7.22 -2.27 1.83
C ILE A 180 6.95 -0.77 1.93
N ALA A 181 5.94 -0.28 1.21
CA ALA A 181 5.55 1.12 1.35
C ALA A 181 4.91 1.39 2.72
N HIS A 182 5.08 2.63 3.19
CA HIS A 182 4.44 3.13 4.41
C HIS A 182 4.83 2.36 5.68
N CYS A 183 5.99 1.70 5.67
CA CYS A 183 6.43 0.76 6.71
C CYS A 183 5.33 -0.25 7.12
N GLY A 184 4.42 -0.60 6.20
CA GLY A 184 3.29 -1.49 6.48
C GLY A 184 2.24 -0.94 7.45
N CYS A 185 2.18 0.37 7.67
CA CYS A 185 1.26 1.04 8.61
C CYS A 185 -0.19 0.52 8.47
N PRO A 186 -0.85 0.03 9.54
CA PRO A 186 -0.47 0.16 10.94
C PRO A 186 0.34 -1.01 11.51
N TRP A 187 0.64 -2.04 10.71
CA TRP A 187 1.30 -3.28 11.13
C TRP A 187 2.82 -3.14 11.15
N PHE A 188 3.33 -2.14 11.86
CA PHE A 188 4.76 -1.82 11.89
C PHE A 188 5.63 -2.97 12.40
N VAL A 189 5.17 -3.70 13.42
CA VAL A 189 5.91 -4.82 14.00
C VAL A 189 6.02 -5.97 12.99
N ASP A 190 4.95 -6.23 12.26
CA ASP A 190 4.91 -7.27 11.25
C ASP A 190 5.81 -6.91 10.06
N ALA A 191 5.77 -5.66 9.60
CA ALA A 191 6.70 -5.17 8.57
C ALA A 191 8.15 -5.25 9.04
N ALA A 192 8.44 -4.88 10.30
CA ALA A 192 9.78 -4.97 10.87
C ALA A 192 10.30 -6.41 10.94
N GLU A 193 9.45 -7.39 11.28
CA GLU A 193 9.82 -8.81 11.27
C GLU A 193 10.18 -9.29 9.85
N VAL A 194 9.36 -8.93 8.85
CA VAL A 194 9.64 -9.29 7.45
C VAL A 194 10.96 -8.70 6.96
N ILE A 195 11.22 -7.43 7.27
CA ILE A 195 12.48 -6.75 6.92
C ILE A 195 13.68 -7.38 7.65
N TYR A 196 13.53 -7.67 8.94
CA TYR A 196 14.59 -8.29 9.75
C TYR A 196 14.97 -9.67 9.22
N LYS A 197 13.96 -10.48 8.86
CA LYS A 197 14.14 -11.86 8.37
C LYS A 197 14.72 -11.91 6.95
N ASN A 198 14.32 -11.00 6.07
CA ASN A 198 14.59 -11.10 4.63
C ASN A 198 15.53 -10.00 4.14
N ALA A 199 16.77 -10.38 3.77
CA ALA A 199 17.81 -9.44 3.32
C ALA A 199 17.48 -8.71 2.01
N ASN A 200 16.50 -9.19 1.24
CA ASN A 200 16.00 -8.60 0.01
C ASN A 200 14.73 -7.76 0.20
N VAL A 201 14.38 -7.40 1.45
CA VAL A 201 13.22 -6.57 1.76
C VAL A 201 13.64 -5.30 2.49
N TRP A 202 13.15 -4.16 2.00
CA TRP A 202 13.30 -2.84 2.61
C TRP A 202 11.93 -2.22 2.88
N ALA A 203 11.90 -1.05 3.51
CA ALA A 203 10.69 -0.24 3.62
C ALA A 203 10.98 1.24 3.38
N ASP A 204 9.97 1.95 2.87
CA ASP A 204 9.95 3.41 2.87
C ASP A 204 9.08 3.95 4.00
N ARG A 205 9.25 5.24 4.31
CA ARG A 205 8.49 5.96 5.34
C ARG A 205 7.39 6.86 4.75
N SER A 206 7.02 6.64 3.49
CA SER A 206 6.05 7.48 2.80
C SER A 206 4.66 7.34 3.44
N GLY A 207 3.81 8.36 3.32
CA GLY A 207 2.40 8.26 3.75
C GLY A 207 2.15 8.10 5.26
N LEU A 208 3.20 7.98 6.10
CA LEU A 208 3.05 7.92 7.56
C LEU A 208 2.46 9.22 8.13
N PHE A 209 2.80 10.32 7.50
CA PHE A 209 2.28 11.64 7.81
C PHE A 209 1.77 12.31 6.54
N VAL A 210 0.52 12.78 6.58
CA VAL A 210 -0.13 13.45 5.46
C VAL A 210 -0.78 14.72 5.97
N GLY A 211 -0.40 15.86 5.39
CA GLY A 211 -0.91 17.16 5.80
C GLY A 211 -0.09 18.29 5.23
N ASP A 212 -0.60 19.50 5.37
CA ASP A 212 0.12 20.74 5.08
C ASP A 212 0.76 21.32 6.37
N ALA A 213 1.43 22.45 6.25
CA ALA A 213 2.05 23.13 7.39
C ALA A 213 1.05 23.43 8.52
N ALA A 214 -0.21 23.72 8.19
CA ALA A 214 -1.25 23.99 9.18
C ALA A 214 -1.66 22.70 9.93
N ALA A 215 -1.81 21.58 9.21
CA ALA A 215 -2.08 20.27 9.79
C ALA A 215 -0.95 19.84 10.73
N PHE A 216 0.31 20.04 10.32
CA PHE A 216 1.47 19.74 11.16
C PHE A 216 1.60 20.67 12.37
N ALA A 217 1.34 21.97 12.21
CA ALA A 217 1.31 22.91 13.34
C ALA A 217 0.22 22.54 14.35
N ALA A 218 -0.97 22.15 13.87
CA ALA A 218 -2.06 21.67 14.73
C ALA A 218 -1.70 20.36 15.46
N LEU A 219 -1.03 19.42 14.77
CA LEU A 219 -0.53 18.20 15.39
C LEU A 219 0.50 18.49 16.48
N ALA A 220 1.47 19.35 16.20
CA ALA A 220 2.49 19.76 17.16
C ALA A 220 1.90 20.47 18.39
N ALA A 221 0.93 21.37 18.18
CA ALA A 221 0.24 22.06 19.27
C ALA A 221 -0.53 21.08 20.19
N ARG A 222 -1.09 20.00 19.63
CA ARG A 222 -1.79 18.96 20.41
C ARG A 222 -0.83 18.05 21.17
N ALA A 223 0.34 17.77 20.61
CA ALA A 223 1.39 17.00 21.28
C ALA A 223 2.00 17.74 22.48
N LEU A 224 2.01 19.07 22.44
CA LEU A 224 2.56 19.96 23.48
C LEU A 224 1.52 20.42 24.51
N ALA A 225 0.27 19.93 24.46
CA ALA A 225 -0.75 20.31 25.43
C ALA A 225 -0.38 19.84 26.86
N PRO A 226 -0.43 20.71 27.90
CA PRO A 226 0.16 20.43 29.23
C PRO A 226 -0.64 19.47 30.11
N ASP A 227 -1.77 18.95 29.63
CA ASP A 227 -2.79 18.33 30.47
C ASP A 227 -2.62 16.81 30.66
N GLY A 228 -1.41 16.26 30.48
CA GLY A 228 -1.02 14.91 30.93
C GLY A 228 -1.92 13.74 30.47
N ARG A 229 -2.90 14.01 29.61
CA ARG A 229 -3.93 13.11 29.06
C ARG A 229 -3.78 13.03 27.54
N THR A 230 -2.56 13.14 27.06
CA THR A 230 -2.20 12.95 25.65
C THR A 230 -1.34 11.70 25.51
N ALA A 231 -1.93 10.57 25.93
CA ALA A 231 -1.50 9.25 25.50
C ALA A 231 -2.71 8.51 24.93
N ALA A 232 -2.58 8.00 23.70
CA ALA A 232 -3.48 7.05 23.05
C ALA A 232 -4.78 7.55 22.39
N ARG A 233 -4.80 8.73 21.74
CA ARG A 233 -5.79 9.01 20.67
C ARG A 233 -5.21 9.58 19.37
N GLY A 234 -3.89 9.54 19.19
CA GLY A 234 -3.21 10.25 18.10
C GLY A 234 -2.19 9.45 17.27
N ALA A 235 -2.09 8.13 17.45
CA ALA A 235 -1.27 7.28 16.59
C ALA A 235 -2.21 6.28 15.90
N GLY A 236 -2.53 6.52 14.62
CA GLY A 236 -3.27 5.56 13.78
C GLY A 236 -4.70 5.91 13.36
N VAL A 237 -5.20 7.14 13.55
CA VAL A 237 -6.53 7.52 13.02
C VAL A 237 -6.43 8.83 12.24
N TYR A 238 -6.08 8.74 10.95
CA TYR A 238 -6.58 9.72 10.00
C TYR A 238 -8.06 9.45 9.79
N ARG A 239 -8.90 9.97 10.69
CA ARG A 239 -10.26 10.38 10.28
C ARG A 239 -10.06 11.63 9.44
N THR A 240 -9.60 11.47 8.19
CA THR A 240 -9.86 12.51 7.19
C THR A 240 -11.37 12.67 7.19
N ALA A 241 -11.83 13.90 7.37
CA ALA A 241 -13.18 14.25 7.02
C ALA A 241 -13.41 13.73 5.58
N GLY A 242 -14.18 12.65 5.46
CA GLY A 242 -14.94 12.43 4.24
C GLY A 242 -15.80 13.69 4.00
N PRO A 243 -16.27 13.91 2.75
CA PRO A 243 -17.06 15.09 2.44
C PRO A 243 -18.20 15.28 3.46
N VAL A 244 -18.23 16.48 4.04
CA VAL A 244 -19.19 16.97 5.06
C VAL A 244 -20.64 16.78 4.57
N PRO A 245 -21.62 16.53 5.47
CA PRO A 245 -22.86 15.83 5.16
C PRO A 245 -23.93 16.74 4.53
N VAL A 246 -24.72 16.20 3.61
CA VAL A 246 -25.94 16.87 3.14
C VAL A 246 -27.16 16.44 3.97
N ARG A 247 -27.45 17.33 4.93
CA ARG A 247 -28.76 17.80 5.45
C ARG A 247 -29.78 16.83 6.07
N GLN A 248 -29.93 17.01 7.38
CA GLN A 248 -31.17 17.29 8.13
C GLN A 248 -32.53 17.02 7.44
N ARG A 249 -33.34 16.19 8.10
CA ARG A 249 -34.78 16.44 8.26
C ARG A 249 -35.16 16.32 9.75
N LEU A 250 -35.33 17.47 10.40
CA LEU A 250 -36.26 17.70 11.53
C LEU A 250 -37.36 18.59 10.91
N ALA A 251 -38.66 18.49 11.13
CA ALA A 251 -39.57 17.76 12.03
C ALA A 251 -40.91 17.56 11.24
N ALA A 252 -42.06 17.04 11.67
CA ALA A 252 -42.65 16.67 12.95
C ALA A 252 -43.88 15.77 12.69
N GLY A 253 -44.33 15.01 13.71
CA GLY A 253 -45.75 14.73 13.93
C GLY A 253 -46.23 13.29 13.74
N PRO A 254 -47.23 12.86 14.54
CA PRO A 254 -47.37 11.53 15.12
C PRO A 254 -48.15 10.56 14.23
N ASP A 255 -47.88 9.27 14.36
CA ASP A 255 -48.88 8.20 14.50
C ASP A 255 -48.30 6.82 14.10
N GLY A 256 -48.47 5.86 15.02
CA GLY A 256 -48.88 4.51 14.63
C GLY A 256 -47.81 3.48 14.27
N GLY A 257 -47.52 2.59 15.23
CA GLY A 257 -47.51 1.14 14.93
C GLY A 257 -46.15 0.46 14.81
N VAL A 258 -45.79 -0.28 15.85
CA VAL A 258 -44.77 -1.36 15.80
C VAL A 258 -45.48 -2.66 15.39
N PRO A 259 -44.97 -3.44 14.41
CA PRO A 259 -45.31 -4.84 14.30
C PRO A 259 -44.17 -5.71 14.84
N GLY A 260 -44.51 -6.53 15.85
CA GLY A 260 -43.64 -7.52 16.45
C GLY A 260 -43.38 -8.73 15.56
N VAL A 261 -42.30 -9.45 15.86
CA VAL A 261 -42.03 -10.78 15.32
C VAL A 261 -41.96 -11.79 16.46
N SER A 262 -42.91 -12.72 16.40
CA SER A 262 -43.21 -13.77 17.37
C SER A 262 -42.22 -14.94 17.29
N ARG A 263 -41.83 -15.50 18.44
CA ARG A 263 -41.21 -16.83 18.56
C ARG A 263 -42.28 -17.92 18.52
N PRO A 264 -42.01 -19.12 17.97
CA PRO A 264 -42.67 -20.33 18.39
C PRO A 264 -41.79 -21.18 19.32
N ALA A 265 -42.48 -21.88 20.22
CA ALA A 265 -41.98 -22.72 21.29
C ALA A 265 -41.71 -24.18 20.86
N ALA A 266 -41.13 -24.92 21.81
CA ALA A 266 -40.56 -26.27 21.69
C ALA A 266 -41.56 -27.42 21.47
N GLY A 267 -41.06 -28.49 20.82
CA GLY A 267 -41.62 -29.84 20.83
C GLY A 267 -40.48 -30.88 20.89
N ARG A 268 -40.58 -31.83 21.82
CA ARG A 268 -39.54 -32.82 22.22
C ARG A 268 -39.65 -34.15 21.45
N SER A 269 -38.52 -34.86 21.25
CA SER A 269 -38.36 -36.32 21.49
C SER A 269 -36.89 -36.76 21.24
N ARG A 270 -36.07 -36.93 22.29
CA ARG A 270 -35.48 -38.19 22.82
C ARG A 270 -34.68 -39.06 21.83
N VAL A 271 -33.36 -39.17 22.04
CA VAL A 271 -32.61 -40.44 22.16
C VAL A 271 -31.48 -40.27 23.21
N ALA A 272 -31.23 -41.34 23.96
CA ALA A 272 -30.49 -41.42 25.22
C ALA A 272 -28.98 -41.71 25.09
N GLY A 273 -28.24 -41.42 26.17
CA GLY A 273 -27.13 -42.26 26.65
C GLY A 273 -25.68 -41.86 26.30
N ALA A 274 -25.02 -41.13 27.19
CA ALA A 274 -23.55 -41.13 27.38
C ALA A 274 -23.14 -42.35 28.26
N PRO A 275 -21.86 -42.62 28.66
CA PRO A 275 -20.65 -41.79 28.53
C PRO A 275 -19.28 -42.50 28.30
N GLY A 276 -18.27 -41.68 27.95
CA GLY A 276 -16.94 -41.70 28.58
C GLY A 276 -15.84 -42.62 27.99
N ARG A 277 -14.69 -42.04 27.64
CA ARG A 277 -13.40 -42.26 28.34
C ARG A 277 -12.26 -41.42 27.79
N GLN A 278 -11.29 -41.24 28.68
CA GLN A 278 -10.11 -40.38 28.68
C GLN A 278 -9.09 -40.60 27.54
N ARG A 279 -8.29 -39.55 27.35
CA ARG A 279 -7.05 -39.46 26.56
C ARG A 279 -6.03 -40.58 26.87
N PRO A 280 -5.01 -40.71 26.01
CA PRO A 280 -3.65 -40.68 26.50
C PRO A 280 -2.74 -39.66 25.78
N ARG A 281 -1.76 -39.16 26.54
CA ARG A 281 -0.52 -38.51 26.07
C ARG A 281 0.48 -39.58 25.64
N ALA A 282 1.32 -39.30 24.64
CA ALA A 282 2.67 -39.85 24.47
C ALA A 282 3.46 -38.87 23.57
N VAL A 283 4.50 -38.16 24.02
CA VAL A 283 5.88 -38.54 24.40
C VAL A 283 6.85 -38.36 23.22
N SER A 284 7.86 -37.51 23.48
CA SER A 284 9.05 -37.26 22.68
C SER A 284 10.02 -38.45 22.75
N ALA A 285 10.72 -38.78 21.66
CA ALA A 285 11.90 -39.64 21.70
C ALA A 285 12.91 -39.24 20.61
N VAL A 286 14.02 -38.68 21.09
CA VAL A 286 15.33 -38.65 20.44
C VAL A 286 15.99 -40.02 20.63
N ARG A 287 16.55 -40.61 19.56
CA ARG A 287 17.84 -41.33 19.53
C ARG A 287 17.99 -42.09 18.21
N GLU A 288 19.04 -41.76 17.45
CA GLU A 288 19.94 -42.75 16.83
C GLU A 288 21.38 -42.20 16.81
N ARG A 289 22.30 -43.04 17.30
CA ARG A 289 23.77 -43.15 17.17
C ARG A 289 24.07 -44.61 17.58
N PRO A 290 25.23 -45.25 17.25
CA PRO A 290 26.35 -44.85 16.39
C PRO A 290 26.84 -45.95 15.41
N ALA A 291 27.70 -45.57 14.47
CA ALA A 291 28.99 -46.22 14.13
C ALA A 291 29.86 -45.16 13.43
#